data_AF-A0A9P7BNN0-F1
#
_entry.id   AF-A0A9P7BNN0-F1
#
_cell.length_a   1.000
_cell.length_b   1.000
_cell.length_c   1.000
_cell.angle_alpha   90.00
_cell.angle_beta   90.00
_cell.angle_gamma   90.00
#
_symmetry.space_group_name_H-M   'P 1'
#
loop_
_entity.id
_entity.type
_entity.pdbx_description
1 polymer ?
#
loop_
_entity_poly.entity_id
_entity_poly.type
_entity_poly.pdbx_seq_one_letter_code
_entity_poly.pdbx_strand_id
1 'polypeptide(L)'
;MSIQHFEDIEHFNLPLKWKSRADLMNKMLLSDPKIINMIIHSLADVDVPANNYTVAKTDWTDAKGVYTLYASQNTSNDTFIPVHIAIQEEVDQTTMLKTIEQCTLVYEKLRILPTVLVISIKSSSRLKNDGEFNAVDNSFLIQL
;
A
#
# COMPACT_ATOMS: atom_id res chain seq x y z
N MET A 1 27.08 -2.03 -28.84
CA MET A 1 26.33 -2.36 -27.61
C MET A 1 25.74 -1.03 -27.16
N SER A 2 24.50 -0.75 -27.55
CA SER A 2 23.93 0.59 -27.49
C SER A 2 22.60 0.49 -26.75
N ILE A 3 22.48 1.26 -25.67
CA ILE A 3 21.30 1.36 -24.83
C ILE A 3 20.23 2.14 -25.62
N GLN A 4 19.16 1.47 -26.03
CA GLN A 4 17.94 2.07 -26.55
C GLN A 4 16.79 1.56 -25.69
N HIS A 5 16.40 2.26 -24.62
CA HIS A 5 15.15 2.03 -23.89
C HIS A 5 14.88 3.13 -22.85
N PHE A 6 14.84 4.40 -23.28
CA PHE A 6 14.37 5.49 -22.40
C PHE A 6 13.39 6.48 -23.07
N GLU A 7 13.16 6.41 -24.39
CA GLU A 7 12.28 7.36 -25.09
C GLU A 7 10.79 6.95 -25.13
N ASP A 8 10.43 5.69 -24.84
CA ASP A 8 9.04 5.21 -24.97
C ASP A 8 8.11 5.56 -23.79
N ILE A 9 8.64 6.13 -22.71
CA ILE A 9 7.82 6.48 -21.53
C ILE A 9 7.10 7.82 -21.74
N GLU A 10 7.64 8.72 -22.57
CA GLU A 10 7.09 10.07 -22.78
C GLU A 10 5.81 10.08 -23.66
N HIS A 11 5.52 9.00 -24.38
CA HIS A 11 4.36 8.87 -25.27
C HIS A 11 3.27 7.93 -24.76
N PHE A 12 3.34 7.49 -23.50
CA PHE A 12 2.29 6.63 -22.93
C PHE A 12 1.01 7.43 -22.63
N ASN A 13 0.17 7.59 -23.66
CA ASN A 13 -1.16 8.17 -23.51
C ASN A 13 -2.13 7.10 -23.03
N LEU A 14 -2.59 7.24 -21.79
CA LEU A 14 -3.61 6.38 -21.20
C LEU A 14 -4.91 6.46 -22.02
N PRO A 15 -5.50 5.33 -22.45
CA PRO A 15 -6.78 5.30 -23.14
C PRO A 15 -7.86 6.10 -22.40
N LEU A 16 -8.70 6.86 -23.11
CA LEU A 16 -9.73 7.76 -22.56
C LEU A 16 -10.67 7.12 -21.52
N LYS A 17 -10.91 5.80 -21.61
CA LYS A 17 -11.63 5.02 -20.59
C LYS A 17 -10.98 5.07 -19.19
N TRP A 18 -9.72 5.50 -19.08
CA TRP A 18 -8.93 5.52 -17.85
C TRP A 18 -8.85 6.92 -17.21
N LYS A 19 -9.40 7.95 -17.89
CA LYS A 19 -9.42 9.34 -17.40
C LYS A 19 -10.44 9.60 -16.27
N SER A 20 -11.40 8.68 -16.08
CA SER A 20 -12.40 8.71 -14.99
C SER A 20 -12.06 7.74 -13.83
N ARG A 21 -10.81 7.27 -13.73
CA ARG A 21 -10.51 5.92 -13.21
C ARG A 21 -9.25 5.80 -12.33
N ALA A 22 -8.92 6.77 -11.48
CA ALA A 22 -7.80 6.60 -10.51
C ALA A 22 -7.95 5.28 -9.72
N ASP A 23 -9.16 4.99 -9.26
CA ASP A 23 -9.53 3.72 -8.58
C ASP A 23 -9.26 2.47 -9.44
N LEU A 24 -9.49 2.52 -10.75
CA LEU A 24 -9.30 1.36 -11.60
C LEU A 24 -7.86 1.13 -12.05
N MET A 25 -7.06 2.20 -12.19
CA MET A 25 -5.62 2.02 -12.37
C MET A 25 -4.99 1.43 -11.12
N ASN A 26 -5.38 1.94 -9.94
CA ASN A 26 -4.92 1.41 -8.66
C ASN A 26 -5.30 -0.07 -8.51
N LYS A 27 -6.56 -0.43 -8.76
CA LYS A 27 -7.01 -1.83 -8.75
C LYS A 27 -6.26 -2.70 -9.76
N MET A 28 -5.95 -2.18 -10.94
CA MET A 28 -5.21 -2.94 -11.95
C MET A 28 -3.77 -3.21 -11.51
N LEU A 29 -3.07 -2.20 -10.98
CA LEU A 29 -1.71 -2.35 -10.43
C LEU A 29 -1.69 -3.34 -9.26
N LEU A 30 -2.65 -3.20 -8.34
CA LEU A 30 -2.78 -4.06 -7.17
C LEU A 30 -3.29 -5.47 -7.53
N SER A 31 -3.83 -5.68 -8.73
CA SER A 31 -4.18 -7.01 -9.22
C SER A 31 -3.04 -7.74 -9.92
N ASP A 32 -1.93 -7.06 -10.26
CA ASP A 32 -0.79 -7.67 -10.94
C ASP A 32 0.09 -8.45 -9.94
N PRO A 33 0.20 -9.79 -10.06
CA PRO A 33 0.99 -10.60 -9.14
C PRO A 33 2.47 -10.20 -9.09
N LYS A 34 3.06 -9.66 -10.17
CA LYS A 34 4.45 -9.23 -10.18
C LYS A 34 4.66 -8.01 -9.29
N ILE A 35 3.74 -7.04 -9.34
CA ILE A 35 3.78 -5.85 -8.51
C ILE A 35 3.61 -6.23 -7.04
N ILE A 36 2.65 -7.12 -6.74
CA ILE A 36 2.43 -7.57 -5.38
C ILE A 36 3.63 -8.34 -4.84
N ASN A 37 4.20 -9.28 -5.61
CA ASN A 37 5.41 -9.99 -5.19
C ASN A 37 6.54 -9.00 -4.90
N MET A 38 6.76 -8.01 -5.75
CA MET A 38 7.79 -6.98 -5.53
C MET A 38 7.57 -6.22 -4.23
N ILE A 39 6.34 -5.78 -3.96
CA ILE A 39 6.00 -5.05 -2.73
C ILE A 39 6.22 -5.95 -1.51
N ILE A 40 5.69 -7.18 -1.53
CA ILE A 40 5.81 -8.13 -0.41
C ILE A 40 7.27 -8.44 -0.13
N HIS A 41 8.07 -8.75 -1.15
CA HIS A 41 9.50 -9.01 -0.98
C HIS A 41 10.28 -7.78 -0.47
N SER A 42 9.81 -6.57 -0.77
CA SER A 42 10.46 -5.34 -0.28
C SER A 42 10.10 -5.03 1.18
N LEU A 43 8.98 -5.56 1.69
CA LEU A 43 8.48 -5.29 3.03
C LEU A 43 8.69 -6.45 4.00
N ALA A 44 8.80 -7.68 3.50
CA ALA A 44 9.03 -8.86 4.32
C ALA A 44 10.52 -9.03 4.63
N ASP A 45 10.83 -9.31 5.89
CA ASP A 45 12.19 -9.66 6.35
C ASP A 45 12.51 -11.15 6.20
N VAL A 46 11.70 -11.87 5.41
CA VAL A 46 11.79 -13.31 5.20
C VAL A 46 11.68 -13.63 3.72
N ASP A 47 12.25 -14.76 3.31
CA ASP A 47 12.08 -15.24 1.95
C ASP A 47 10.65 -15.75 1.75
N VAL A 48 9.85 -14.99 0.98
CA VAL A 48 8.44 -15.28 0.71
C VAL A 48 8.34 -15.96 -0.66
N PRO A 49 7.73 -17.15 -0.80
CA PRO A 49 7.52 -17.74 -2.12
C PRO A 49 6.66 -16.84 -3.02
N ALA A 50 6.98 -16.81 -4.32
CA ALA A 50 6.22 -16.02 -5.28
C ALA A 50 4.73 -16.41 -5.28
N ASN A 51 3.85 -15.40 -5.35
CA ASN A 51 2.39 -15.53 -5.32
C ASN A 51 1.83 -16.13 -4.02
N ASN A 52 2.60 -16.16 -2.94
CA ASN A 52 2.11 -16.64 -1.65
C ASN A 52 1.09 -15.69 -1.00
N TYR A 53 1.06 -14.41 -1.40
CA TYR A 53 0.10 -13.44 -0.90
C TYR A 53 -1.08 -13.27 -1.85
N THR A 54 -2.28 -13.20 -1.29
CA THR A 54 -3.52 -12.95 -2.05
C THR A 54 -4.36 -11.89 -1.35
N VAL A 55 -5.26 -11.26 -2.11
CA VAL A 55 -6.23 -10.33 -1.55
C VAL A 55 -7.11 -11.09 -0.55
N ALA A 56 -7.08 -10.65 0.71
CA ALA A 56 -7.92 -11.21 1.74
C ALA A 56 -9.38 -10.87 1.45
N LYS A 57 -10.26 -11.86 1.49
CA LYS A 57 -11.71 -11.63 1.42
C LYS A 57 -12.17 -11.14 2.79
N THR A 58 -12.35 -9.84 2.92
CA THR A 58 -12.70 -9.22 4.20
C THR A 58 -13.96 -8.38 4.05
N ASP A 59 -15.05 -8.89 4.61
CA ASP A 59 -16.34 -8.17 4.66
C ASP A 59 -16.31 -6.97 5.63
N TRP A 60 -15.21 -6.82 6.36
CA TRP A 60 -15.00 -5.84 7.44
C TRP A 60 -13.93 -4.78 7.12
N THR A 61 -13.30 -4.84 5.95
CA THR A 61 -12.44 -3.76 5.44
C THR A 61 -13.27 -2.76 4.65
N ASP A 62 -12.81 -1.51 4.57
CA ASP A 62 -13.53 -0.41 3.93
C ASP A 62 -14.15 -0.81 2.57
N ALA A 63 -15.48 -0.75 2.50
CA ALA A 63 -16.28 -1.09 1.33
C ALA A 63 -15.96 -0.20 0.11
N LYS A 64 -15.27 0.94 0.32
CA LYS A 64 -14.84 1.82 -0.77
C LYS A 64 -13.60 1.33 -1.53
N GLY A 65 -12.93 0.26 -1.08
CA GLY A 65 -11.82 -0.36 -1.82
C GLY A 65 -10.56 0.51 -1.94
N VAL A 66 -10.43 1.52 -1.06
CA VAL A 66 -9.25 2.41 -1.00
C VAL A 66 -8.02 1.65 -0.49
N TYR A 67 -8.25 0.67 0.36
CA TYR A 67 -7.22 -0.20 0.91
C TYR A 67 -7.43 -1.62 0.44
N THR A 68 -6.33 -2.30 0.12
CA THR A 68 -6.34 -3.71 -0.22
C THR A 68 -5.48 -4.46 0.79
N LEU A 69 -6.09 -5.40 1.51
CA LEU A 69 -5.39 -6.28 2.43
C LEU A 69 -4.87 -7.51 1.70
N TYR A 70 -3.58 -7.77 1.82
CA TYR A 70 -2.94 -9.00 1.35
C TYR A 70 -2.57 -9.86 2.54
N ALA A 71 -2.88 -11.14 2.45
CA ALA A 71 -2.51 -12.13 3.43
C ALA A 71 -1.85 -13.33 2.75
N SER A 72 -0.93 -13.96 3.47
CA SER A 72 -0.33 -15.22 3.05
C SER A 72 -1.40 -16.31 2.94
N GLN A 73 -1.33 -17.09 1.87
CA GLN A 73 -2.11 -18.32 1.71
C GLN A 73 -1.68 -19.40 2.70
N ASN A 74 -0.43 -19.35 3.16
CA ASN A 74 0.06 -20.18 4.24
C ASN A 74 -0.25 -19.52 5.59
N THR A 75 -1.42 -19.83 6.14
CA THR A 75 -1.95 -19.24 7.37
C THR A 75 -1.40 -19.87 8.66
N SER A 76 -0.64 -20.95 8.55
CA SER A 76 -0.02 -21.63 9.71
C SER A 76 1.37 -21.09 10.05
N ASN A 77 1.87 -20.13 9.27
CA ASN A 77 3.18 -19.52 9.50
C ASN A 77 3.02 -18.07 9.93
N ASP A 78 3.15 -17.85 11.24
CA ASP A 78 3.03 -16.54 11.88
C ASP A 78 4.13 -15.56 11.47
N THR A 79 5.16 -16.01 10.74
CA THR A 79 6.18 -15.11 10.17
C THR A 79 5.66 -14.28 9.01
N PHE A 80 4.53 -14.68 8.39
CA PHE A 80 3.95 -13.95 7.27
C PHE A 80 2.93 -12.93 7.77
N ILE A 81 3.39 -11.70 7.94
CA ILE A 81 2.58 -10.58 8.37
C ILE A 81 1.61 -10.12 7.27
N PRO A 82 0.35 -9.78 7.59
CA PRO A 82 -0.57 -9.16 6.63
C PRO A 82 -0.04 -7.81 6.15
N VAL A 83 -0.26 -7.51 4.86
CA VAL A 83 0.19 -6.24 4.26
C VAL A 83 -1.01 -5.48 3.74
N HIS A 84 -1.18 -4.26 4.23
CA HIS A 84 -2.25 -3.36 3.83
C HIS A 84 -1.70 -2.31 2.86
N ILE A 85 -2.27 -2.23 1.65
CA ILE A 85 -1.77 -1.31 0.61
C ILE A 85 -2.87 -0.32 0.25
N ALA A 86 -2.54 0.96 0.26
CA ALA A 86 -3.39 2.02 -0.26
C ALA A 86 -2.64 2.90 -1.25
N ILE A 87 -3.31 3.22 -2.36
CA ILE A 87 -2.83 4.22 -3.31
C ILE A 87 -3.84 5.37 -3.28
N GLN A 88 -3.38 6.53 -2.83
CA GLN A 88 -4.22 7.70 -2.64
C GLN A 88 -3.65 8.89 -3.40
N GLU A 89 -4.54 9.77 -3.85
CA GLU A 89 -4.09 11.01 -4.49
C GLU A 89 -3.25 11.83 -3.51
N GLU A 90 -3.77 12.08 -2.31
CA GLU A 90 -3.12 12.85 -1.25
C GLU A 90 -3.13 12.07 0.07
N VAL A 91 -2.06 12.22 0.86
CA VAL A 91 -1.95 11.64 2.20
C VAL A 91 -1.90 12.77 3.20
N ASP A 92 -2.99 12.95 3.93
CA ASP A 92 -3.13 13.92 5.00
C ASP A 92 -3.31 13.23 6.37
N GLN A 93 -3.50 14.02 7.42
CA GLN A 93 -3.76 13.48 8.77
C GLN A 93 -5.00 12.59 8.82
N THR A 94 -6.06 12.93 8.07
CA THR A 94 -7.31 12.14 8.02
C THR A 94 -7.05 10.78 7.40
N THR A 95 -6.26 10.73 6.32
CA THR A 95 -5.82 9.50 5.67
C THR A 95 -4.99 8.63 6.61
N MET A 96 -4.06 9.23 7.36
CA MET A 96 -3.25 8.49 8.34
C MET A 96 -4.09 7.93 9.49
N LEU A 97 -5.04 8.70 10.04
CA LEU A 97 -5.94 8.21 11.09
C LEU A 97 -6.79 7.04 10.60
N LYS A 98 -7.39 7.13 9.40
CA LYS A 98 -8.12 6.01 8.78
C LYS A 98 -7.22 4.79 8.57
N THR A 99 -5.97 5.01 8.19
CA THR A 99 -4.99 3.93 8.02
C THR A 99 -4.77 3.18 9.33
N ILE A 100 -4.59 3.91 10.44
CA ILE A 100 -4.43 3.33 11.78
C ILE A 100 -5.69 2.55 12.19
N GLU A 101 -6.89 3.12 11.97
CA GLU A 101 -8.16 2.43 12.24
C GLU A 101 -8.25 1.11 11.48
N GLN A 102 -7.88 1.08 10.20
CA GLN A 102 -7.86 -0.16 9.43
C GLN A 102 -6.84 -1.17 9.98
N CYS A 103 -5.67 -0.72 10.43
CA CYS A 103 -4.69 -1.61 11.08
C CYS A 103 -5.26 -2.27 12.34
N THR A 104 -5.95 -1.48 13.17
CA THR A 104 -6.60 -1.97 14.38
C THR A 104 -7.63 -3.04 14.04
N LEU A 105 -8.47 -2.82 13.01
CA LEU A 105 -9.43 -3.83 12.55
C LEU A 105 -8.75 -5.12 12.08
N VAL A 106 -7.65 -5.02 11.33
CA VAL A 106 -6.88 -6.20 10.90
C VAL A 106 -6.33 -6.97 12.10
N TYR A 107 -5.75 -6.26 13.07
CA TYR A 107 -5.22 -6.87 14.28
C TYR A 107 -6.32 -7.53 15.14
N GLU A 108 -7.48 -6.90 15.28
CA GLU A 108 -8.61 -7.47 16.01
C GLU A 108 -9.07 -8.82 15.42
N LYS A 109 -9.01 -8.95 14.09
CA LYS A 109 -9.47 -10.15 13.36
C LYS A 109 -8.41 -11.22 13.22
N LEU A 110 -7.16 -10.83 12.94
CA LEU A 110 -6.08 -11.77 12.64
C LEU A 110 -5.12 -11.99 13.80
N ARG A 111 -5.16 -11.14 14.84
CA ARG A 111 -4.22 -11.13 15.97
C ARG A 111 -2.75 -10.99 15.57
N ILE A 112 -2.50 -10.43 14.38
CA ILE A 112 -1.17 -10.14 13.84
C ILE A 112 -1.15 -8.66 13.44
N LEU A 113 -0.09 -7.95 13.83
CA LEU A 113 0.09 -6.54 13.47
C LEU A 113 0.38 -6.45 11.96
N PRO A 114 -0.42 -5.71 11.18
CA PRO A 114 -0.16 -5.57 9.76
C PRO A 114 0.96 -4.56 9.49
N THR A 115 1.67 -4.77 8.38
CA THR A 115 2.50 -3.73 7.77
C THR A 115 1.67 -2.94 6.78
N VAL A 116 1.85 -1.62 6.72
CA VAL A 116 1.13 -0.76 5.78
C VAL A 116 2.05 -0.05 4.82
N LEU A 117 1.66 -0.03 3.55
CA LEU A 117 2.22 0.81 2.51
C LEU A 117 1.16 1.78 1.98
N VAL A 118 1.39 3.09 2.14
CA VAL A 118 0.54 4.13 1.55
C VAL A 118 1.35 4.86 0.48
N ILE A 119 0.86 4.86 -0.76
CA ILE A 119 1.49 5.51 -1.91
C ILE A 119 0.66 6.74 -2.28
N SER A 120 1.28 7.92 -2.21
CA SER A 120 0.68 9.16 -2.71
C SER A 120 1.04 9.36 -4.18
N ILE A 121 0.04 9.61 -5.04
CA ILE A 121 0.24 9.78 -6.50
C ILE A 121 0.10 11.23 -6.99
N LYS A 122 -0.31 12.17 -6.13
CA LYS A 122 -0.26 13.59 -6.47
C LYS A 122 1.17 14.08 -6.37
N SER A 123 1.65 14.72 -7.43
CA SER A 123 2.95 15.38 -7.41
C SER A 123 2.92 16.47 -6.35
N SER A 124 3.60 16.21 -5.25
CA SER A 124 3.95 17.24 -4.29
C SER A 124 4.94 18.19 -4.98
N SER A 125 4.42 19.18 -5.71
CA SER A 125 5.21 20.37 -6.09
C SER A 125 5.51 21.27 -4.87
N ARG A 126 5.05 20.84 -3.68
CA ARG A 126 5.21 21.53 -2.41
C ARG A 126 5.37 20.51 -1.28
N LEU A 127 6.46 19.76 -1.30
CA LEU A 127 7.21 19.62 -0.07
C LEU A 127 7.94 20.97 0.04
N LYS A 128 7.20 22.01 0.44
CA LYS A 128 7.89 23.07 1.14
C LYS A 128 8.45 22.35 2.36
N ASN A 129 9.77 22.39 2.45
CA ASN A 129 10.48 21.98 3.62
C ASN A 129 10.20 23.04 4.70
N ASP A 130 8.97 23.11 5.20
CA ASP A 130 8.57 24.02 6.29
C ASP A 130 8.29 23.29 7.61
N GLY A 131 8.71 22.04 7.72
CA GLY A 131 8.85 21.33 8.99
C GLY A 131 9.14 19.86 8.77
N GLU A 132 10.23 19.37 9.36
CA GLU A 132 10.57 17.95 9.40
C GLU A 132 9.34 17.11 9.79
N PHE A 133 8.91 16.21 8.90
CA PHE A 133 8.04 15.12 9.33
C PHE A 133 8.93 14.09 10.05
N ASN A 134 9.26 14.37 11.31
CA ASN A 134 9.89 13.40 12.18
C ASN A 134 8.82 12.37 12.59
N ALA A 135 8.91 11.16 12.02
CA ALA A 135 8.09 10.01 12.42
C ALA A 135 8.36 9.51 13.85
N VAL A 136 9.21 10.21 14.61
CA VAL A 136 9.44 9.99 16.03
C VAL A 136 8.77 11.11 16.81
N ASP A 137 7.44 11.17 16.75
CA ASP A 137 6.68 11.89 17.77
C ASP A 137 6.41 10.91 18.92
N ASN A 138 7.30 10.96 19.92
CA ASN A 138 7.15 10.21 21.17
C ASN A 138 6.00 10.75 22.06
N SER A 139 5.20 11.70 21.58
CA SER A 139 4.04 12.25 22.29
C SER A 139 2.97 11.20 22.63
N PHE A 140 2.89 10.08 21.88
CA PHE A 140 2.00 8.97 22.19
C PHE A 140 2.51 8.03 23.29
N LEU A 141 3.77 8.20 23.76
CA LEU A 141 4.37 7.33 24.80
C LEU A 141 4.46 7.97 26.19
N ILE A 142 3.91 9.16 26.40
CA ILE A 142 3.83 9.76 27.74
C ILE A 142 2.37 9.93 28.15
N GLN A 143 1.79 8.83 28.63
CA GLN A 143 0.86 8.82 29.77
C GLN A 143 0.53 7.37 30.15
N LEU A 144 1.37 6.81 31.01
CA LEU A 144 1.01 5.78 32.00
C LEU A 144 1.43 6.30 33.37
#